data_AF-A0A3D4NPE7-F1
#
_entry.id   AF-A0A3D4NPE7-F1
#
_cell.length_a   1.000
_cell.length_b   1.000
_cell.length_c   1.000
_cell.angle_alpha   90.00
_cell.angle_beta   90.00
_cell.angle_gamma   90.00
#
_symmetry.space_group_name_H-M   'P 1'
#
loop_
_entity.id
_entity.type
_entity.pdbx_description
1 polymer ?
#
loop_
_entity_poly.entity_id
_entity_poly.type
_entity_poly.pdbx_seq_one_letter_code
_entity_poly.pdbx_strand_id
1 'polypeptide(L)'
;MTFKRLSIVLLACLTLSACGGVDPNSPLGQRKAIFKQMLKTSEDLGGMLRGRIPFDGGKFADGAVKLDALSHEPWKHFPQVREVDHTSAKDDVWQQQARFQELARSLEAATADLVVASKVQPYKASNLGPAVQKVEDACSACHKEFRDH
;
A
#
# COMPACT_ATOMS: atom_id res chain seq x y z
N MET A 1 -69.51 5.22 -22.22
CA MET A 1 -69.24 6.25 -21.20
C MET A 1 -68.52 5.54 -20.07
N THR A 2 -67.28 5.80 -19.66
CA THR A 2 -66.45 7.02 -19.63
C THR A 2 -65.00 6.63 -19.33
N PHE A 3 -64.06 7.45 -19.80
CA PHE A 3 -62.59 7.41 -19.67
C PHE A 3 -62.02 7.27 -18.26
N LYS A 4 -60.84 6.62 -18.12
CA LYS A 4 -59.60 7.18 -17.50
C LYS A 4 -58.41 6.22 -17.67
N ARG A 5 -57.50 6.49 -18.63
CA ARG A 5 -56.19 7.19 -18.51
C ARG A 5 -55.12 6.44 -17.69
N LEU A 6 -54.10 6.03 -18.44
CA LEU A 6 -52.67 5.86 -18.13
C LEU A 6 -52.23 6.05 -16.67
N SER A 7 -51.39 5.12 -16.19
CA SER A 7 -50.16 5.45 -15.47
C SER A 7 -49.17 4.28 -15.52
N ILE A 8 -48.17 4.44 -16.40
CA ILE A 8 -46.85 3.83 -16.28
C ILE A 8 -46.19 4.47 -15.05
N VAL A 9 -45.75 3.70 -14.06
CA VAL A 9 -44.54 4.05 -13.29
C VAL A 9 -43.80 2.76 -12.95
N LEU A 10 -42.77 2.51 -13.77
CA LEU A 10 -41.65 1.64 -13.50
C LEU A 10 -40.91 2.21 -12.27
N LEU A 11 -41.02 1.58 -11.10
CA LEU A 11 -40.23 1.96 -9.93
C LEU A 11 -39.20 0.86 -9.65
N ALA A 12 -38.16 0.85 -10.50
CA ALA A 12 -36.92 0.17 -10.20
C ALA A 12 -36.18 0.96 -9.11
N CYS A 13 -36.57 0.75 -7.85
CA CYS A 13 -35.74 1.13 -6.71
C CYS A 13 -34.56 0.15 -6.64
N LEU A 14 -33.56 0.36 -7.50
CA LEU A 14 -32.19 -0.05 -7.22
C LEU A 14 -31.69 0.81 -6.06
N THR A 15 -32.07 0.43 -4.85
CA THR A 15 -31.39 0.90 -3.64
C THR A 15 -30.01 0.28 -3.66
N LEU A 16 -29.05 0.98 -4.28
CA LEU A 16 -27.65 0.70 -4.13
C LEU A 16 -27.29 1.04 -2.67
N SER A 17 -27.52 0.07 -1.78
CA SER A 17 -27.01 0.12 -0.41
C SER A 17 -25.49 0.07 -0.50
N ALA A 18 -24.86 1.25 -0.60
CA ALA A 18 -23.43 1.42 -0.37
C ALA A 18 -23.14 1.25 1.13
N CYS A 19 -23.41 0.06 1.66
CA CYS A 19 -23.10 -0.29 3.04
C CYS A 19 -21.67 -0.83 3.11
N GLY A 20 -20.77 -0.10 3.76
CA GLY A 20 -19.59 -0.67 4.41
C GLY A 20 -18.23 -0.54 3.72
N GLY A 21 -18.10 0.20 2.62
CA GLY A 21 -16.80 0.47 1.99
C GLY A 21 -16.07 1.64 2.66
N VAL A 22 -14.74 1.55 2.77
CA VAL A 22 -13.90 2.74 3.05
C VAL A 22 -14.01 3.69 1.86
N ASP A 23 -14.34 4.97 2.10
CA ASP A 23 -14.32 6.00 1.05
C ASP A 23 -12.92 6.07 0.41
N PRO A 24 -12.77 5.80 -0.90
CA PRO A 24 -11.48 5.86 -1.59
C PRO A 24 -10.78 7.22 -1.50
N ASN A 25 -11.55 8.30 -1.33
CA ASN A 25 -11.02 9.66 -1.24
C ASN A 25 -10.67 10.06 0.20
N SER A 26 -11.08 9.29 1.20
CA SER A 26 -10.68 9.52 2.60
C SER A 26 -9.18 9.27 2.81
N PRO A 27 -8.55 9.87 3.83
CA PRO A 27 -7.16 9.54 4.19
C PRO A 27 -6.93 8.03 4.40
N LEU A 28 -7.90 7.33 5.02
CA LEU A 28 -7.87 5.87 5.19
C LEU A 28 -7.89 5.12 3.85
N GLY A 29 -8.75 5.54 2.92
CA GLY A 29 -8.83 4.97 1.58
C GLY A 29 -7.52 5.16 0.79
N GLN A 30 -6.98 6.37 0.83
CA GLN A 30 -5.76 6.74 0.11
C GLN A 30 -4.55 5.95 0.60
N ARG A 31 -4.26 5.91 1.91
CA ARG A 31 -3.12 5.12 2.42
C ARG A 31 -3.28 3.62 2.20
N LYS A 32 -4.50 3.08 2.33
CA LYS A 32 -4.76 1.66 2.01
C LYS A 32 -4.47 1.35 0.55
N ALA A 33 -4.83 2.24 -0.38
CA ALA A 33 -4.53 2.07 -1.79
C ALA A 33 -3.01 2.09 -2.05
N ILE A 34 -2.28 3.03 -1.45
CA ILE A 34 -0.82 3.13 -1.59
C ILE A 34 -0.13 1.88 -1.01
N PHE A 35 -0.47 1.45 0.21
CA PHE A 35 0.12 0.24 0.80
C PHE A 35 -0.16 -1.02 -0.03
N LYS A 36 -1.33 -1.13 -0.68
CA LYS A 36 -1.61 -2.24 -1.62
C LYS A 36 -0.70 -2.19 -2.85
N GLN A 37 -0.42 -1.00 -3.38
CA GLN A 37 0.51 -0.84 -4.49
C GLN A 37 1.96 -1.17 -4.08
N MET A 38 2.37 -0.76 -2.87
CA MET A 38 3.66 -1.13 -2.29
C MET A 38 3.79 -2.65 -2.15
N LEU A 39 2.77 -3.30 -1.54
CA LEU A 39 2.73 -4.75 -1.37
C LEU A 39 2.89 -5.46 -2.72
N LYS A 40 2.06 -5.12 -3.71
CA LYS A 40 2.14 -5.72 -5.04
C LYS A 40 3.53 -5.54 -5.66
N THR A 41 4.09 -4.34 -5.60
CA THR A 41 5.40 -4.05 -6.18
C THR A 41 6.49 -4.87 -5.48
N SER A 42 6.48 -4.94 -4.15
CA SER A 42 7.43 -5.74 -3.36
C SER A 42 7.29 -7.25 -3.63
N GLU A 43 6.06 -7.76 -3.78
CA GLU A 43 5.82 -9.17 -4.09
C GLU A 43 6.32 -9.58 -5.47
N ASP A 44 6.22 -8.67 -6.45
CA ASP A 44 6.74 -8.88 -7.80
C ASP A 44 8.28 -8.92 -7.77
N LEU A 45 8.94 -7.97 -7.08
CA LEU A 45 10.41 -7.94 -6.91
C LEU A 45 10.91 -9.20 -6.19
N GLY A 46 10.31 -9.52 -5.04
CA GLY A 46 10.63 -10.74 -4.29
C GLY A 46 10.29 -12.02 -5.06
N GLY A 47 9.29 -11.98 -5.95
CA GLY A 47 8.94 -13.08 -6.84
C GLY A 47 9.99 -13.34 -7.90
N MET A 48 10.61 -12.29 -8.46
CA MET A 48 11.73 -12.41 -9.39
C MET A 48 12.96 -13.04 -8.73
N LEU A 49 13.27 -12.67 -7.48
CA LEU A 49 14.42 -13.24 -6.76
C LEU A 49 14.19 -14.69 -6.33
N ARG A 50 12.95 -15.05 -6.01
CA ARG A 50 12.58 -16.42 -5.56
C ARG A 50 12.18 -17.35 -6.71
N GLY A 51 12.32 -16.90 -7.97
CA GLY A 51 12.01 -17.70 -9.16
C GLY A 51 10.52 -17.93 -9.43
N ARG A 52 9.61 -17.23 -8.73
CA ARG A 52 8.17 -17.25 -9.03
C ARG A 52 7.83 -16.45 -10.28
N ILE A 53 8.65 -15.45 -10.60
CA ILE A 53 8.57 -14.60 -11.79
C ILE A 53 9.93 -14.69 -12.49
N PRO A 54 10.01 -14.77 -13.83
CA PRO A 54 11.29 -14.72 -14.53
C PRO A 54 12.06 -13.44 -14.17
N PHE A 55 13.35 -13.57 -13.82
CA PHE A 55 14.17 -12.42 -13.49
C PHE A 55 14.43 -11.56 -14.73
N ASP A 56 14.04 -10.30 -14.65
CA ASP A 56 14.29 -9.26 -15.65
C ASP A 56 14.90 -8.07 -14.90
N GLY A 57 16.20 -7.85 -15.07
CA GLY A 57 16.93 -6.84 -14.31
C GLY A 57 16.47 -5.41 -14.58
N GLY A 58 16.02 -5.11 -15.80
CA GLY A 58 15.46 -3.80 -16.14
C GLY A 58 14.15 -3.55 -15.41
N LYS A 59 13.22 -4.51 -15.49
CA LYS A 59 11.94 -4.42 -14.74
C LYS A 59 12.14 -4.43 -13.24
N PHE A 60 13.15 -5.13 -12.74
CA PHE A 60 13.49 -5.11 -11.32
C PHE A 60 13.93 -3.70 -10.88
N ALA A 61 14.81 -3.05 -11.65
CA ALA A 61 15.26 -1.70 -11.38
C ALA A 61 14.11 -0.68 -11.42
N ASP A 62 13.22 -0.77 -12.41
CA ASP A 62 12.03 0.07 -12.51
C ASP A 62 11.07 -0.16 -11.32
N GLY A 63 10.88 -1.42 -10.93
CA GLY A 63 10.07 -1.79 -9.77
C GLY A 63 10.65 -1.27 -8.46
N ALA A 64 11.97 -1.28 -8.29
CA ALA A 64 12.64 -0.71 -7.13
C ALA A 64 12.40 0.82 -7.04
N VAL A 65 12.55 1.55 -8.15
CA VAL A 65 12.27 3.00 -8.20
C VAL A 65 10.79 3.28 -7.88
N LYS A 66 9.89 2.47 -8.41
CA LYS A 66 8.46 2.59 -8.11
C LYS A 66 8.17 2.34 -6.63
N LEU A 67 8.76 1.30 -6.03
CA LEU A 67 8.55 0.98 -4.62
C LEU A 67 9.07 2.10 -3.72
N ASP A 68 10.23 2.67 -4.05
CA ASP A 68 10.80 3.81 -3.35
C ASP A 68 9.89 5.04 -3.39
N ALA A 69 9.42 5.42 -4.58
CA ALA A 69 8.47 6.53 -4.72
C ALA A 69 7.18 6.30 -3.92
N LEU A 70 6.62 5.08 -3.95
CA LEU A 70 5.43 4.72 -3.18
C LEU A 70 5.68 4.77 -1.67
N SER A 71 6.91 4.51 -1.21
CA SER A 71 7.23 4.43 0.22
C SER A 71 7.04 5.75 0.96
N HIS A 72 7.12 6.89 0.27
CA HIS A 72 7.00 8.22 0.85
C HIS A 72 5.56 8.74 0.98
N GLU A 73 4.62 8.11 0.27
CA GLU A 73 3.27 8.64 0.08
C GLU A 73 2.26 8.35 1.21
N PRO A 74 2.30 7.21 1.94
CA PRO A 74 1.23 6.87 2.89
C PRO A 74 1.16 7.79 4.10
N TRP A 75 2.29 8.35 4.53
CA TRP A 75 2.46 8.92 5.87
C TRP A 75 1.60 10.16 6.09
N LYS A 76 1.45 11.01 5.07
CA LYS A 76 0.63 12.22 5.11
C LYS A 76 -0.87 11.95 5.31
N HIS A 77 -1.29 10.71 5.11
CA HIS A 77 -2.68 10.28 5.23
C HIS A 77 -2.99 9.66 6.60
N PHE A 78 -2.03 9.63 7.52
CA PHE A 78 -2.30 9.37 8.93
C PHE A 78 -2.70 10.70 9.61
N PRO A 79 -3.93 10.84 10.11
CA PRO A 79 -4.36 12.07 10.77
C PRO A 79 -3.59 12.27 12.08
N GLN A 80 -3.43 13.54 12.49
CA GLN A 80 -2.75 13.91 13.74
C GLN A 80 -3.48 13.37 14.99
N VAL A 81 -4.80 13.29 14.91
CA VAL A 81 -5.64 12.70 15.95
C VAL A 81 -6.15 11.34 15.47
N ARG A 82 -6.37 10.43 16.43
CA ARG A 82 -6.90 9.11 16.15
C ARG A 82 -8.22 9.19 15.39
N GLU A 83 -8.30 8.45 14.29
CA GLU A 83 -9.51 8.31 13.50
C GLU A 83 -10.53 7.39 14.19
N VAL A 84 -11.82 7.67 13.98
CA VAL A 84 -12.92 6.84 14.50
C VAL A 84 -13.27 5.67 13.58
N ASP A 85 -12.85 5.73 12.33
CA ASP A 85 -13.10 4.67 11.34
C ASP A 85 -12.36 3.38 11.72
N HIS A 86 -12.97 2.24 11.42
CA HIS A 86 -12.31 0.95 11.61
C HIS A 86 -11.06 0.85 10.74
N THR A 87 -9.90 0.79 11.38
CA THR A 87 -8.58 0.68 10.77
C THR A 87 -7.81 -0.48 11.38
N SER A 88 -6.80 -0.99 10.68
CA SER A 88 -5.83 -1.94 11.24
C SER A 88 -4.66 -1.22 11.92
N ALA A 89 -4.66 0.12 11.96
CA ALA A 89 -3.66 0.88 12.69
C ALA A 89 -3.98 0.81 14.20
N LYS A 90 -3.01 0.37 14.99
CA LYS A 90 -3.10 0.39 16.46
C LYS A 90 -3.11 1.82 16.99
N ASP A 91 -3.66 1.99 18.18
CA ASP A 91 -3.66 3.26 18.91
C ASP A 91 -2.23 3.83 19.10
N ASP A 92 -1.24 2.93 19.19
CA ASP A 92 0.18 3.25 19.32
C ASP A 92 0.69 4.18 18.20
N VAL A 93 0.09 4.16 17.01
CA VAL A 93 0.47 5.09 15.93
C VAL A 93 0.39 6.55 16.40
N TRP A 94 -0.65 6.89 17.17
CA TRP A 94 -0.88 8.24 17.68
C TRP A 94 -0.23 8.50 19.03
N GLN A 95 -0.01 7.47 19.83
CA GLN A 95 0.67 7.58 21.13
C GLN A 95 2.20 7.65 20.99
N GLN A 96 2.75 7.03 19.95
CA GLN A 96 4.20 6.88 19.72
C GLN A 96 4.61 7.43 18.34
N GLN A 97 4.10 8.61 17.97
CA GLN A 97 4.31 9.20 16.63
C GLN A 97 5.79 9.31 16.23
N ALA A 98 6.67 9.67 17.16
CA ALA A 98 8.11 9.76 16.88
C ALA A 98 8.69 8.41 16.43
N ARG A 99 8.28 7.31 17.08
CA ARG A 99 8.69 5.95 16.76
C ARG A 99 8.07 5.47 15.44
N PHE A 100 6.79 5.77 15.22
CA PHE A 100 6.13 5.47 13.95
C PHE A 100 6.85 6.15 12.77
N GLN A 101 7.18 7.44 12.91
CA GLN A 101 7.90 8.19 11.89
C GLN A 101 9.36 7.74 11.72
N GLU A 102 10.00 7.25 12.77
CA GLU A 102 11.33 6.62 12.66
C GLU A 102 11.28 5.37 11.78
N LEU A 103 10.30 4.48 11.99
CA LEU A 103 10.15 3.28 11.18
C LEU A 103 9.73 3.58 9.73
N ALA A 104 8.90 4.62 9.52
CA ALA A 104 8.58 5.12 8.20
C ALA A 104 9.86 5.55 7.44
N ARG A 105 10.71 6.37 8.06
CA ARG A 105 12.01 6.78 7.48
C ARG A 105 12.96 5.60 7.26
N SER A 106 12.91 4.58 8.11
CA SER A 106 13.70 3.35 7.94
C SER A 106 13.28 2.59 6.67
N LEU A 107 11.98 2.50 6.40
CA LEU A 107 11.46 1.91 5.17
C LEU A 107 11.91 2.71 3.94
N GLU A 108 11.76 4.03 3.97
CA GLU A 108 12.20 4.93 2.89
C GLU A 108 13.70 4.78 2.61
N ALA A 109 14.54 4.70 3.65
CA ALA A 109 15.96 4.48 3.49
C ALA A 109 16.28 3.09 2.89
N ALA A 110 15.55 2.05 3.32
CA ALA A 110 15.72 0.71 2.78
C ALA A 110 15.32 0.61 1.29
N THR A 111 14.26 1.30 0.87
CA THR A 111 13.87 1.35 -0.54
C THR A 111 14.85 2.16 -1.39
N ALA A 112 15.39 3.25 -0.85
CA ALA A 112 16.45 4.01 -1.53
C ALA A 112 17.71 3.16 -1.75
N ASP A 113 18.13 2.38 -0.74
CA ASP A 113 19.24 1.44 -0.87
C ASP A 113 18.97 0.35 -1.92
N LEU A 114 17.72 -0.15 -1.98
CA LEU A 114 17.30 -1.10 -3.01
C LEU A 114 17.38 -0.50 -4.42
N VAL A 115 17.05 0.79 -4.58
CA VAL A 115 17.22 1.51 -5.87
C VAL A 115 18.70 1.58 -6.27
N VAL A 116 19.61 1.82 -5.32
CA VAL A 116 21.05 1.83 -5.61
C VAL A 116 21.52 0.44 -6.02
N ALA A 117 21.15 -0.59 -5.26
CA ALA A 117 21.54 -1.97 -5.53
C ALA A 117 20.99 -2.48 -6.87
N SER A 118 19.77 -2.08 -7.24
CA SER A 118 19.10 -2.53 -8.47
C SER A 118 19.74 -2.02 -9.76
N LYS A 119 20.51 -0.92 -9.69
CA LYS A 119 21.15 -0.30 -10.87
C LYS A 119 22.51 -0.90 -11.24
N VAL A 120 23.06 -1.79 -10.40
CA VAL A 120 24.40 -2.37 -10.63
C VAL A 120 24.39 -3.35 -11.79
N GLN A 121 25.30 -3.14 -12.76
CA GLN A 121 25.47 -3.96 -13.96
C GLN A 121 26.72 -4.87 -13.87
N PRO A 122 26.71 -6.06 -14.51
CA PRO A 122 25.54 -6.69 -15.13
C PRO A 122 24.51 -7.10 -14.07
N TYR A 123 23.22 -6.98 -14.39
CA TYR A 123 22.14 -7.35 -13.46
C TYR A 123 22.27 -8.81 -12.99
N LYS A 124 22.24 -9.01 -11.66
CA LYS A 124 22.33 -10.33 -11.03
C LYS A 124 21.39 -10.44 -9.84
N ALA A 125 20.42 -11.35 -9.91
CA ALA A 125 19.49 -11.65 -8.82
C ALA A 125 20.20 -11.95 -7.49
N SER A 126 21.35 -12.65 -7.54
CA SER A 126 22.16 -13.01 -6.37
C SER A 126 22.61 -11.82 -5.53
N ASN A 127 22.70 -10.62 -6.13
CA ASN A 127 23.20 -9.42 -5.45
C ASN A 127 22.08 -8.58 -4.82
N LEU A 128 20.81 -8.90 -5.12
CA LEU A 128 19.65 -8.09 -4.75
C LEU A 128 18.93 -8.62 -3.51
N GLY A 129 19.16 -9.90 -3.17
CA GLY A 129 18.55 -10.55 -2.00
C GLY A 129 18.68 -9.76 -0.69
N PRO A 130 19.90 -9.34 -0.29
CA PRO A 130 20.08 -8.57 0.93
C PRO A 130 19.30 -7.24 0.97
N ALA A 131 19.25 -6.51 -0.14
CA ALA A 131 18.53 -5.24 -0.22
C ALA A 131 17.01 -5.44 -0.15
N VAL A 132 16.47 -6.47 -0.83
CA VAL A 132 15.04 -6.83 -0.73
C VAL A 132 14.71 -7.28 0.69
N GLN A 133 15.55 -8.08 1.34
CA GLN A 133 15.33 -8.51 2.72
C GLN A 133 15.26 -7.31 3.67
N LYS A 134 16.14 -6.32 3.50
CA LYS A 134 16.11 -5.09 4.32
C LYS A 134 14.78 -4.34 4.20
N VAL A 135 14.20 -4.27 3.01
CA VAL A 135 12.87 -3.68 2.79
C VAL A 135 11.77 -4.52 3.46
N GLU A 136 11.80 -5.85 3.29
CA GLU A 136 10.84 -6.76 3.93
C GLU A 136 10.91 -6.68 5.47
N ASP A 137 12.11 -6.55 6.03
CA ASP A 137 12.33 -6.38 7.47
C ASP A 137 11.79 -5.05 7.97
N ALA A 138 11.96 -3.96 7.21
CA ALA A 138 11.39 -2.64 7.56
C ALA A 138 9.85 -2.67 7.56
N CYS A 139 9.24 -3.30 6.56
CA CYS A 139 7.79 -3.54 6.53
C CYS A 139 7.33 -4.33 7.78
N SER A 140 8.05 -5.41 8.11
CA SER A 140 7.76 -6.28 9.25
C SER A 140 7.87 -5.55 10.59
N ALA A 141 8.94 -4.76 10.78
CA ALA A 141 9.18 -4.01 12.01
C ALA A 141 8.04 -3.03 12.30
N CYS A 142 7.63 -2.24 11.32
CA CYS A 142 6.51 -1.30 11.49
C CYS A 142 5.19 -2.03 11.77
N HIS A 143 4.91 -3.13 11.06
CA HIS A 143 3.66 -3.86 11.25
C HIS A 143 3.55 -4.52 12.64
N LYS A 144 4.65 -5.08 13.16
CA LYS A 144 4.68 -5.67 14.50
C LYS A 144 4.28 -4.66 15.57
N GLU A 145 4.82 -3.44 15.49
CA GLU A 145 4.56 -2.38 16.46
C GLU A 145 3.18 -1.74 16.25
N PHE A 146 2.78 -1.45 15.00
CA PHE A 146 1.70 -0.49 14.72
C PHE A 146 0.49 -1.02 13.96
N ARG A 147 0.46 -2.30 13.56
CA ARG A 147 -0.64 -2.88 12.79
C ARG A 147 -1.27 -4.08 13.49
N ASP A 148 -2.59 -4.14 13.47
CA ASP A 148 -3.38 -5.30 13.90
C ASP A 148 -3.44 -6.36 12.81
N HIS A 149 -3.41 -7.63 13.24
CA HIS A 149 -3.27 -8.83 12.41
C HIS A 149 -4.61 -9.56 12.31
#